data_AF-A0A954H1J6-F1
#
_entry.id   AF-A0A954H1J6-F1
#
_cell.length_a   1.000
_cell.length_b   1.000
_cell.length_c   1.000
_cell.angle_alpha   90.00
_cell.angle_beta   90.00
_cell.angle_gamma   90.00
#
_symmetry.space_group_name_H-M   'P 1'
#
loop_
_entity.id
_entity.type
_entity.pdbx_description
1 polymer ?
#
loop_
_entity_poly.entity_id
_entity_poly.type
_entity_poly.pdbx_seq_one_letter_code
_entity_poly.pdbx_strand_id
1 'polypeptide(L)'
;SADLMPLISDHWGNHFKYQGSGEMTEDELKKLKNMTSQVHRSGRRIRFWATPESPDLWKRLRQNHVDLIGTDDLSQLSQFLSQASH
;
A
#
# COMPACT_ATOMS: atom_id res chain seq x y z
N SER A 1 -4.00 13.77 26.56
CA SER A 1 -3.94 14.04 25.12
C SER A 1 -3.41 12.77 24.48
N ALA A 2 -4.22 12.00 23.73
CA ALA A 2 -3.69 10.86 23.00
C ALA A 2 -3.01 11.45 21.76
N ASP A 3 -1.70 11.63 21.85
CA ASP A 3 -0.91 12.21 20.78
C ASP A 3 -1.21 11.51 19.45
N LEU A 4 -1.54 12.35 18.47
CA LEU A 4 -1.90 12.01 17.11
C LEU A 4 -0.83 11.07 16.53
N MET A 5 -1.15 9.78 16.41
CA MET A 5 -0.44 8.87 15.52
C MET A 5 -1.20 8.87 14.18
N PRO A 6 -0.92 9.81 13.26
CA PRO A 6 -1.69 9.98 12.04
C PRO A 6 -1.47 8.85 11.03
N LEU A 7 -0.50 7.96 11.28
CA LEU A 7 -0.04 6.98 10.32
C LEU A 7 0.09 5.59 10.97
N ILE A 8 -0.60 4.62 10.40
CA ILE A 8 -0.33 3.19 10.62
C ILE A 8 0.69 2.76 9.57
N SER A 9 1.86 2.31 10.01
CA SER A 9 2.96 1.91 9.14
C SER A 9 3.40 0.49 9.49
N ASP A 10 3.24 -0.47 8.57
CA ASP A 10 3.53 -1.88 8.84
C ASP A 10 4.28 -2.56 7.68
N HIS A 11 4.95 -3.66 7.98
CA HIS A 11 5.69 -4.46 7.00
C HIS A 11 4.71 -5.21 6.09
N TRP A 12 4.89 -5.14 4.77
CA TRP A 12 4.02 -5.80 3.79
C TRP A 12 3.88 -7.32 4.03
N GLY A 13 5.03 -8.01 4.16
CA GLY A 13 5.11 -9.45 4.43
C GLY A 13 4.46 -9.94 5.73
N ASN A 14 4.13 -9.06 6.70
CA ASN A 14 3.35 -9.46 7.87
C ASN A 14 1.89 -9.76 7.49
N HIS A 15 1.42 -9.20 6.38
CA HIS A 15 0.01 -9.22 6.02
C HIS A 15 -0.29 -9.93 4.71
N PHE A 16 0.64 -9.90 3.76
CA PHE A 16 0.42 -10.33 2.39
C PHE A 16 1.59 -11.19 1.89
N LYS A 17 1.26 -12.16 1.04
CA LYS A 17 2.23 -13.02 0.35
C LYS A 17 2.43 -12.58 -1.09
N TYR A 18 1.51 -11.79 -1.65
CA TYR A 18 1.60 -11.27 -3.01
C TYR A 18 2.91 -10.51 -3.24
N GLN A 19 3.67 -10.94 -4.25
CA GLN A 19 5.01 -10.45 -4.59
C GLN A 19 5.02 -9.40 -5.71
N GLY A 20 3.85 -8.90 -6.14
CA GLY A 20 3.80 -7.96 -7.26
C GLY A 20 3.90 -8.62 -8.64
N SER A 21 3.68 -9.93 -8.73
CA SER A 21 3.52 -10.65 -9.99
C SER A 21 2.41 -11.69 -9.87
N GLY A 22 1.78 -12.02 -11.01
CA GLY A 22 0.64 -12.92 -11.03
C GLY A 22 -0.61 -12.32 -10.38
N GLU A 23 -1.49 -13.20 -9.89
CA GLU A 23 -2.77 -12.80 -9.33
C GLU A 23 -2.68 -12.61 -7.82
N MET A 24 -3.07 -11.43 -7.34
CA MET A 24 -3.35 -11.22 -5.92
C MET A 24 -4.67 -11.91 -5.61
N THR A 25 -4.67 -12.82 -4.64
CA THR A 25 -5.86 -13.60 -4.30
C THR A 25 -7.01 -12.71 -3.82
N GLU A 26 -8.25 -13.18 -4.00
CA GLU A 26 -9.44 -12.45 -3.53
C GLU A 26 -9.40 -12.18 -2.02
N ASP A 27 -8.89 -13.13 -1.23
CA ASP A 27 -8.74 -13.00 0.22
C ASP A 27 -7.73 -11.92 0.61
N GLU A 28 -6.57 -11.87 -0.06
CA GLU A 28 -5.60 -10.80 0.13
C GLU A 28 -6.19 -9.44 -0.26
N LEU A 29 -6.89 -9.36 -1.39
CA LEU A 29 -7.51 -8.11 -1.84
C LEU A 29 -8.58 -7.64 -0.84
N LYS A 30 -9.42 -8.55 -0.34
CA LYS A 30 -10.43 -8.27 0.68
C LYS A 30 -9.77 -7.79 1.98
N LYS A 31 -8.68 -8.43 2.41
CA LYS A 31 -7.89 -8.01 3.57
C LYS A 31 -7.35 -6.60 3.41
N LEU A 32 -6.74 -6.28 2.26
CA LEU A 32 -6.22 -4.94 1.97
C LEU A 32 -7.31 -3.88 2.07
N LYS A 33 -8.44 -4.08 1.40
CA LYS A 33 -9.60 -3.17 1.44
C LYS A 33 -10.11 -2.96 2.86
N ASN A 34 -10.22 -4.03 3.63
CA ASN A 34 -10.68 -3.97 5.02
C ASN A 34 -9.71 -3.21 5.92
N MET A 35 -8.40 -3.41 5.77
CA MET A 35 -7.38 -2.70 6.55
C MET A 35 -7.40 -1.21 6.24
N THR A 36 -7.34 -0.83 4.96
CA THR A 36 -7.41 0.57 4.54
C THR A 36 -8.68 1.24 5.07
N SER A 37 -9.84 0.61 4.86
CA SER A 37 -11.12 1.15 5.32
C SER A 37 -11.19 1.35 6.85
N GLN A 38 -10.64 0.41 7.63
CA GLN A 38 -10.58 0.53 9.08
C GLN A 38 -9.68 1.68 9.54
N VAL A 39 -8.50 1.81 8.91
CA VAL A 39 -7.55 2.87 9.23
C VAL A 39 -8.16 4.24 8.90
N HIS A 40 -8.78 4.39 7.73
CA HIS A 40 -9.46 5.63 7.34
C HIS A 40 -10.64 5.99 8.24
N ARG A 41 -11.47 5.00 8.65
CA ARG A 41 -12.55 5.25 9.63
C ARG A 41 -12.04 5.74 10.98
N SER A 42 -10.80 5.41 11.34
CA SER A 42 -10.15 5.91 12.55
C SER A 42 -9.46 7.26 12.38
N GLY A 43 -9.63 7.95 11.24
CA GLY A 43 -9.01 9.24 10.96
C GLY A 43 -7.49 9.16 10.76
N ARG A 44 -6.98 7.98 10.40
CA ARG A 44 -5.55 7.72 10.21
C ARG A 44 -5.25 7.35 8.77
N ARG A 45 -3.99 7.45 8.38
CA ARG A 45 -3.44 7.05 7.08
C ARG A 45 -2.73 5.70 7.20
N ILE A 46 -2.59 4.97 6.10
CA ILE A 46 -1.89 3.69 6.04
C ILE A 46 -0.68 3.72 5.10
N ARG A 47 0.44 3.13 5.54
CA ARG A 47 1.65 2.88 4.76
C ARG A 47 2.06 1.42 4.90
N PHE A 48 2.51 0.82 3.81
CA PHE A 48 3.27 -0.42 3.84
C PHE A 48 4.73 -0.17 3.46
N TRP A 49 5.65 -0.77 4.20
CA TRP A 49 7.09 -0.79 3.90
C TRP A 49 7.56 -2.22 3.65
N ALA A 50 8.77 -2.36 3.09
CA ALA A 50 9.26 -3.63 2.54
C ALA A 50 8.27 -4.25 1.55
N THR A 51 7.64 -3.41 0.72
CA THR A 51 6.82 -3.88 -0.40
C THR A 51 7.74 -4.36 -1.52
N PRO A 52 7.41 -5.45 -2.24
CA PRO A 52 8.05 -5.79 -3.49
C PRO A 52 8.19 -4.58 -4.42
N GLU A 53 9.35 -4.44 -5.06
CA GLU A 53 9.62 -3.41 -6.07
C GLU A 53 8.90 -3.77 -7.38
N SER A 54 7.59 -3.50 -7.41
CA SER A 54 6.70 -3.91 -8.50
C SER A 54 5.68 -2.82 -8.82
N PRO A 55 5.65 -2.35 -10.08
CA PRO A 55 4.60 -1.46 -10.58
C PRO A 55 3.19 -2.02 -10.42
N ASP A 56 3.01 -3.35 -10.55
CA ASP A 56 1.71 -4.00 -10.36
C ASP A 56 1.26 -3.93 -8.90
N LEU A 57 2.18 -4.11 -7.95
CA LEU A 57 1.86 -3.92 -6.54
C LEU A 57 1.52 -2.46 -6.26
N TRP A 58 2.31 -1.50 -6.73
CA TRP A 58 2.04 -0.08 -6.52
C TRP A 58 0.69 0.34 -7.10
N LYS A 59 0.34 -0.17 -8.28
CA LYS A 59 -0.98 0.02 -8.88
C LYS A 59 -2.09 -0.51 -7.98
N ARG A 60 -1.95 -1.73 -7.45
CA ARG A 60 -2.93 -2.32 -6.52
C ARG A 60 -3.06 -1.51 -5.23
N LEU A 61 -1.95 -1.06 -4.64
CA LEU A 61 -1.96 -0.21 -3.45
C LEU A 61 -2.72 1.09 -3.70
N ARG A 62 -2.46 1.77 -4.82
CA ARG A 62 -3.16 2.99 -5.23
C ARG A 62 -4.65 2.75 -5.48
N GLN A 63 -5.00 1.70 -6.22
CA GLN A 63 -6.39 1.34 -6.52
C GLN A 63 -7.20 1.00 -5.26
N ASN A 64 -6.54 0.58 -4.19
CA ASN A 64 -7.16 0.28 -2.90
C ASN A 64 -6.86 1.35 -1.84
N HIS A 65 -6.58 2.59 -2.27
CA HIS A 65 -6.49 3.78 -1.45
C HIS A 65 -5.47 3.73 -0.30
N VAL A 66 -4.37 2.98 -0.46
CA VAL A 66 -3.24 3.05 0.47
C VAL A 66 -2.57 4.43 0.33
N ASP A 67 -2.36 5.11 1.45
CA ASP A 67 -1.96 6.53 1.45
C ASP A 67 -0.50 6.76 1.07
N LEU A 68 0.38 5.82 1.41
CA LEU A 68 1.82 5.92 1.21
C LEU A 68 2.41 4.57 0.80
N ILE A 69 3.27 4.59 -0.22
CA ILE A 69 4.03 3.42 -0.69
C ILE A 69 5.46 3.56 -0.16
N GLY A 70 5.94 2.56 0.59
CA GLY A 70 7.35 2.46 0.99
C GLY A 70 8.13 1.60 0.02
N THR A 71 9.08 2.20 -0.70
CA THR A 71 9.96 1.58 -1.71
C THR A 71 11.38 2.07 -1.46
N ASP A 72 12.36 1.24 -1.82
CA ASP A 72 13.77 1.63 -1.84
C ASP A 72 14.19 2.16 -3.23
N ASP A 73 13.37 1.97 -4.29
CA ASP A 73 13.59 2.47 -5.65
C ASP A 73 12.71 3.70 -5.96
N LEU A 74 13.10 4.86 -5.42
CA LEU A 74 12.41 6.12 -5.64
C LEU A 74 12.38 6.55 -7.12
N SER A 75 13.39 6.18 -7.91
CA SER A 75 13.46 6.53 -9.33
C SER A 75 12.39 5.80 -10.12
N GLN A 76 12.24 4.50 -9.91
CA GLN A 76 11.22 3.69 -10.57
C GLN A 76 9.82 4.06 -10.10
N LEU A 77 9.63 4.33 -8.80
CA LEU A 77 8.35 4.83 -8.30
C LEU A 77 7.98 6.18 -8.93
N SER A 78 8.94 7.10 -9.06
CA SER A 78 8.72 8.40 -9.72
C SER A 78 8.27 8.22 -11.18
N GLN A 79 8.93 7.33 -11.92
CA GLN A 79 8.55 6.99 -13.30
C GLN A 79 7.12 6.42 -13.37
N PHE A 80 6.79 5.46 -12.50
CA PHE A 80 5.46 4.88 -12.41
C PHE A 80 4.38 5.93 -12.11
N LEU A 81 4.61 6.81 -11.14
CA LEU A 81 3.64 7.85 -10.76
C LEU A 81 3.45 8.89 -11.86
N SER A 82 4.51 9.25 -12.57
CA SER A 82 4.47 10.19 -13.70
C SER A 82 3.69 9.64 -14.89
N GLN A 83 3.84 8.34 -15.18
CA GLN A 83 3.10 7.68 -16.28
C GLN A 83 1.62 7.49 -15.94
N ALA A 84 1.27 7.30 -14.67
CA ALA A 84 -0.11 7.08 -14.24
C ALA A 84 -0.94 8.38 -14.12
N SER A 85 -0.38 9.52 -14.53
CA SER A 85 -1.01 10.85 -14.50
C SER A 85 -1.48 11.34 -15.88
N HIS A 86 -1.41 10.46 -16.90
CA HIS A 86 -1.95 10.63 -18.24
C HIS A 86 -3.03 9.58 -18.52
#